data_AF-A0A0Q9WFR3-F1
#
_entry.id   AF-A0A0Q9WFR3-F1
#
_cell.length_a   1.000
_cell.length_b   1.000
_cell.length_c   1.000
_cell.angle_alpha   90.00
_cell.angle_beta   90.00
_cell.angle_gamma   90.00
#
_symmetry.space_group_name_H-M   'P 1'
#
loop_
_entity.id
_entity.type
_entity.pdbx_description
1 polymer ?
#
loop_
_entity_poly.entity_id
_entity_poly.type
_entity_poly.pdbx_seq_one_letter_code
_entity_poly.pdbx_strand_id
1 'polypeptide(L)'
;MLRICCFMLMLMLLSDTMGWTIDDIVNHICKCMFIINSQELTKTRFATAICSQLPDYGRCSAHTRMWYYSRQHKSCLPFDYSTCGGNTNRFYTKSECEQYC
;
A
#
# COMPACT_ATOMS: atom_id res chain seq x y z
N MET A 1 -22.42 -14.60 -27.64
CA MET A 1 -22.63 -13.37 -26.84
C MET A 1 -24.11 -13.06 -26.57
N LEU A 2 -24.97 -14.06 -26.28
CA LEU A 2 -26.42 -13.82 -26.07
C LEU A 2 -27.02 -14.47 -24.81
N ARG A 3 -26.19 -15.01 -23.91
CA ARG A 3 -26.65 -15.62 -22.64
C ARG A 3 -26.37 -14.76 -21.39
N ILE A 4 -25.63 -13.66 -21.55
CA ILE A 4 -25.17 -12.82 -20.42
C ILE A 4 -26.21 -11.75 -20.04
N CYS A 5 -27.06 -11.32 -20.99
CA CYS A 5 -27.98 -10.20 -20.77
C CYS A 5 -29.12 -10.50 -19.77
N CYS A 6 -29.60 -11.76 -19.70
CA CYS A 6 -30.67 -12.15 -18.77
C CYS A 6 -30.20 -12.20 -17.31
N PHE A 7 -28.93 -12.53 -17.07
CA PHE A 7 -28.40 -12.64 -15.71
C PHE A 7 -28.15 -11.26 -15.07
N MET A 8 -27.78 -10.27 -15.89
CA MET A 8 -27.60 -8.89 -15.43
C MET A 8 -28.92 -8.20 -15.07
N LEU A 9 -30.03 -8.52 -15.76
CA LEU A 9 -31.33 -7.93 -15.42
C LEU A 9 -31.91 -8.46 -14.10
N MET A 10 -31.54 -9.69 -13.70
CA MET A 10 -31.99 -10.28 -12.45
C MET A 10 -31.21 -9.75 -11.23
N LEU A 11 -30.00 -9.25 -11.45
CA LEU A 11 -29.14 -8.67 -10.40
C LEU A 11 -29.44 -7.19 -10.11
N MET A 12 -30.02 -6.45 -11.06
CA MET A 12 -30.43 -5.04 -10.82
C MET A 12 -31.71 -4.90 -9.98
N LEU A 13 -32.44 -6.00 -9.71
CA LEU A 13 -33.61 -6.00 -8.82
C LEU A 13 -33.28 -6.43 -7.39
N LEU A 14 -31.99 -6.66 -7.07
CA LEU A 14 -31.53 -6.99 -5.71
C LEU A 14 -30.62 -5.91 -5.11
N SER A 15 -30.38 -4.79 -5.81
CA SER A 15 -29.46 -3.74 -5.38
C SER A 15 -30.00 -2.82 -4.28
N ASP A 16 -31.26 -2.97 -3.86
CA ASP A 16 -31.86 -2.07 -2.86
C ASP A 16 -31.72 -2.56 -1.40
N THR A 17 -31.06 -3.69 -1.14
CA THR A 17 -30.97 -4.27 0.21
C THR A 17 -29.58 -4.34 0.82
N MET A 18 -28.52 -3.97 0.09
CA MET A 18 -27.15 -4.17 0.55
C MET A 18 -26.41 -2.84 0.54
N GLY A 19 -26.45 -2.10 1.65
CA GLY A 19 -25.69 -0.86 1.82
C GLY A 19 -24.18 -1.09 1.77
N TRP A 20 -23.59 -1.01 0.57
CA TRP A 20 -22.15 -1.18 0.34
C TRP A 20 -21.43 0.16 0.39
N THR A 21 -20.30 0.21 1.10
CA THR A 21 -19.42 1.38 1.15
C THR A 21 -18.42 1.37 -0.01
N ILE A 22 -17.71 2.49 -0.26
CA ILE A 22 -16.70 2.57 -1.35
C ILE A 22 -15.62 1.50 -1.20
N ASP A 23 -15.26 1.14 0.03
CA ASP A 23 -14.30 0.08 0.32
C ASP A 23 -14.81 -1.32 -0.08
N ASP A 24 -16.12 -1.54 -0.05
CA ASP A 24 -16.75 -2.78 -0.48
C ASP A 24 -16.75 -2.91 -2.01
N ILE A 25 -16.91 -1.80 -2.74
CA ILE A 25 -16.87 -1.74 -4.21
C ILE A 25 -15.45 -2.02 -4.73
N VAL A 26 -14.43 -1.40 -4.12
CA VAL A 26 -13.01 -1.62 -4.47
C VAL A 26 -12.64 -3.10 -4.25
N ASN A 27 -13.16 -3.70 -3.20
CA ASN A 27 -12.94 -5.11 -2.89
C ASN A 27 -13.70 -6.08 -3.81
N HIS A 28 -14.77 -5.67 -4.47
CA HIS A 28 -15.55 -6.54 -5.37
C HIS A 28 -14.99 -6.56 -6.80
N ILE A 29 -14.59 -5.40 -7.31
CA ILE A 29 -14.07 -5.26 -8.68
C ILE A 29 -12.69 -5.92 -8.81
N CYS A 30 -11.89 -5.98 -7.74
CA CYS A 30 -10.57 -6.62 -7.73
C CYS A 30 -10.58 -8.14 -7.47
N LYS A 31 -11.74 -8.79 -7.28
CA LYS A 31 -11.82 -10.18 -6.75
C LYS A 31 -11.70 -11.32 -7.77
N CYS A 32 -11.61 -11.07 -9.08
CA CYS A 32 -11.75 -12.12 -10.10
C CYS A 32 -10.48 -12.63 -10.79
N MET A 33 -9.26 -12.42 -10.26
CA MET A 33 -8.03 -13.06 -10.78
C MET A 33 -7.22 -13.79 -9.69
N PHE A 34 -7.78 -14.90 -9.19
CA PHE A 34 -7.15 -16.11 -8.61
C PHE A 34 -5.81 -16.06 -7.79
N ILE A 35 -5.92 -16.55 -6.54
CA ILE A 35 -4.91 -17.11 -5.58
C ILE A 35 -3.94 -16.16 -4.86
N ILE A 36 -4.41 -15.19 -4.08
CA ILE A 36 -3.72 -14.73 -2.85
C ILE A 36 -4.67 -13.91 -1.97
N ASN A 37 -4.55 -14.03 -0.65
CA ASN A 37 -5.34 -13.29 0.34
C ASN A 37 -5.25 -11.78 0.06
N SER A 38 -6.39 -11.08 -0.03
CA SER A 38 -6.48 -9.66 -0.41
C SER A 38 -5.76 -8.69 0.54
N GLN A 39 -5.34 -9.16 1.72
CA GLN A 39 -4.49 -8.44 2.67
C GLN A 39 -3.01 -8.40 2.26
N GLU A 40 -2.57 -9.32 1.40
CA GLU A 40 -1.15 -9.54 1.12
C GLU A 40 -0.68 -8.77 -0.13
N LEU A 41 -1.52 -8.67 -1.17
CA LEU A 41 -1.18 -7.97 -2.41
C LEU A 41 -1.16 -6.43 -2.25
N THR A 42 -2.05 -5.88 -1.44
CA THR A 42 -2.07 -4.45 -1.13
C THR A 42 -0.85 -4.08 -0.29
N LYS A 43 -0.54 -4.89 0.75
CA LYS A 43 0.66 -4.72 1.58
C LYS A 43 1.95 -4.73 0.74
N THR A 44 2.13 -5.69 -0.16
CA THR A 44 3.33 -5.76 -1.01
C THR A 44 3.44 -4.58 -1.97
N ARG A 45 2.33 -4.08 -2.53
CA ARG A 45 2.34 -2.91 -3.42
C ARG A 45 2.69 -1.61 -2.68
N PHE A 46 2.14 -1.40 -1.48
CA PHE A 46 2.47 -0.24 -0.65
C PHE A 46 3.91 -0.30 -0.14
N ALA A 47 4.36 -1.48 0.32
CA ALA A 47 5.76 -1.69 0.71
C ALA A 47 6.69 -1.38 -0.46
N THR A 48 6.41 -1.90 -1.66
CA THR A 48 7.21 -1.58 -2.86
C THR A 48 7.23 -0.08 -3.15
N ALA A 49 6.09 0.61 -3.04
CA ALA A 49 5.99 2.05 -3.29
C ALA A 49 6.80 2.87 -2.27
N ILE A 50 6.86 2.44 -1.01
CA ILE A 50 7.59 3.12 0.07
C ILE A 50 9.07 2.76 0.01
N CYS A 51 9.42 1.48 0.08
CA CYS A 51 10.78 0.96 0.19
C CYS A 51 11.62 1.18 -1.09
N SER A 52 11.00 1.62 -2.18
CA SER A 52 11.69 2.02 -3.39
C SER A 52 12.16 3.48 -3.41
N GLN A 53 11.65 4.32 -2.51
CA GLN A 53 11.99 5.73 -2.43
C GLN A 53 13.43 5.91 -1.94
N LEU A 54 14.11 6.93 -2.45
CA LEU A 54 15.41 7.34 -1.92
C LEU A 54 15.24 7.97 -0.52
N PRO A 55 16.26 7.94 0.36
CA PRO A 55 16.17 8.67 1.62
C PRO A 55 16.01 10.17 1.33
N ASP A 56 15.08 10.81 2.03
CA ASP A 56 14.82 12.25 1.88
C ASP A 56 15.03 12.95 3.22
N TYR A 57 16.05 13.81 3.24
CA TYR A 57 16.43 14.61 4.41
C TYR A 57 15.28 15.53 4.86
N GLY A 58 14.44 16.03 3.95
CA GLY A 58 13.43 17.04 4.23
C GLY A 58 14.00 18.47 4.21
N ARG A 59 13.35 19.41 4.89
CA ARG A 59 13.58 20.87 4.69
C ARG A 59 13.77 21.71 5.96
N CYS A 60 13.89 21.08 7.13
CA CYS A 60 14.03 21.78 8.40
C CYS A 60 15.49 21.76 8.91
N SER A 61 15.79 22.55 9.96
CA SER A 61 17.16 22.71 10.46
C SER A 61 17.56 21.69 11.53
N ALA A 62 16.61 21.30 12.39
CA ALA A 62 16.84 20.25 13.39
C ALA A 62 16.90 18.88 12.70
N HIS A 63 17.71 17.95 13.20
CA HIS A 63 17.81 16.62 12.61
C HIS A 63 17.80 15.52 13.67
N THR A 64 17.36 14.34 13.24
CA THR A 64 17.36 13.11 14.05
C THR A 64 17.74 11.93 13.19
N ARG A 65 18.35 10.91 13.81
CA ARG A 65 18.76 9.68 13.11
C ARG A 65 17.55 8.77 12.92
N MET A 66 17.32 8.39 11.68
CA MET A 66 16.24 7.49 11.25
C MET A 66 16.82 6.37 10.38
N TRP A 67 15.98 5.41 10.00
CA TRP A 67 16.33 4.28 9.15
C TRP A 67 15.55 4.32 7.85
N TYR A 68 16.17 3.97 6.73
CA TYR A 68 15.51 3.80 5.44
C TYR A 68 15.96 2.49 4.79
N TYR A 69 15.13 1.93 3.92
CA TYR A 69 15.50 0.74 3.15
C TYR A 69 16.31 1.12 1.91
N SER A 70 17.51 0.56 1.78
CA SER A 70 18.36 0.72 0.60
C SER A 70 18.23 -0.49 -0.32
N ARG A 71 17.58 -0.33 -1.48
CA ARG A 71 17.51 -1.38 -2.51
C ARG A 71 18.87 -1.80 -3.05
N GLN A 72 19.84 -0.87 -3.07
CA GLN A 72 21.21 -1.16 -3.52
C GLN A 72 21.91 -2.14 -2.57
N HIS A 73 21.78 -1.92 -1.26
CA HIS A 73 22.42 -2.73 -0.23
C HIS A 73 21.53 -3.85 0.29
N LYS A 74 20.28 -3.92 -0.17
CA LYS A 74 19.22 -4.83 0.30
C LYS A 74 19.13 -4.87 1.83
N SER A 75 19.28 -3.70 2.47
CA SER A 75 19.35 -3.58 3.92
C SER A 75 18.87 -2.20 4.38
N CYS A 76 18.43 -2.15 5.63
CA CYS A 76 18.06 -0.90 6.29
C CYS A 76 19.29 -0.18 6.81
N LEU A 77 19.48 1.06 6.35
CA LEU A 77 20.63 1.90 6.66
C LEU A 77 20.18 3.16 7.43
N PRO A 78 21.01 3.66 8.36
CA PRO A 78 20.70 4.91 9.04
C PRO A 78 20.90 6.12 8.11
N PHE A 79 20.09 7.15 8.30
CA PHE A 79 20.24 8.46 7.65
C PHE A 79 19.77 9.58 8.59
N ASP A 80 20.20 10.81 8.32
CA ASP A 80 19.73 11.97 9.07
C ASP A 80 18.46 12.52 8.43
N TYR A 81 17.42 12.76 9.25
CA TYR A 81 16.15 13.34 8.83
C TYR A 81 15.94 14.66 9.55
N SER A 82 15.61 15.70 8.77
CA SER A 82 15.43 17.08 9.24
C SER A 82 14.21 17.32 10.14
N THR A 83 13.57 16.30 10.71
CA THR A 83 12.36 16.40 11.54
C THR A 83 11.09 16.93 10.84
N CYS A 84 11.15 17.43 9.61
CA CYS A 84 9.97 17.80 8.82
C CYS A 84 10.10 17.48 7.32
N GLY A 85 8.96 17.21 6.67
CA GLY A 85 8.91 16.85 5.25
C GLY A 85 9.42 15.44 4.98
N GLY A 86 10.23 15.30 3.93
CA GLY A 86 10.75 14.00 3.51
C GLY A 86 9.69 13.11 2.87
N ASN A 87 9.97 11.81 2.82
CA ASN A 87 9.05 10.78 2.33
C ASN A 87 8.81 9.68 3.37
N THR A 88 8.13 8.61 2.94
CA THR A 88 7.67 7.50 3.79
C THR A 88 8.69 6.39 4.00
N ASN A 89 9.80 6.34 3.25
CA ASN A 89 10.89 5.39 3.49
C ASN A 89 11.74 5.84 4.68
N ARG A 90 11.12 5.88 5.86
CA ARG A 90 11.68 6.42 7.09
C ARG A 90 11.05 5.74 8.30
N PHE A 91 11.88 5.09 9.10
CA PHE A 91 11.50 4.29 10.26
C PHE A 91 12.33 4.69 11.48
N TYR A 92 11.79 4.52 12.68
CA TYR A 92 12.48 4.89 13.92
C TYR A 92 13.56 3.89 14.29
N THR A 93 13.38 2.62 13.94
CA THR A 93 14.32 1.55 14.27
C THR A 93 14.69 0.73 13.04
N LYS A 94 15.86 0.09 13.10
CA LYS A 94 16.30 -0.86 12.06
C LYS A 94 15.29 -2.01 11.90
N SER A 95 14.81 -2.55 13.02
CA SER A 95 13.89 -3.70 13.01
C SER A 95 12.54 -3.36 12.37
N GLU A 96 12.00 -2.17 12.63
CA GLU A 96 10.76 -1.69 11.98
C GLU A 96 10.92 -1.61 10.46
N CYS A 97 12.04 -1.05 10.00
CA CYS A 97 12.37 -0.99 8.58
C CYS A 97 12.48 -2.39 7.94
N GLU A 98 13.17 -3.33 8.60
CA GLU A 98 13.36 -4.70 8.09
C GLU A 98 12.06 -5.51 8.10
N GLN A 99 11.16 -5.26 9.05
CA GLN A 99 9.84 -5.89 9.08
C GLN A 99 8.90 -5.34 7.99
N TYR A 100 9.14 -4.11 7.54
CA TYR A 100 8.29 -3.44 6.57
C TYR A 100 8.69 -3.69 5.10
N CYS A 101 9.98 -3.81 4.77
CA CYS A 101 10.49 -3.64 3.39
C CYS A 101 10.99 -4.88 2.59
#